data_AF-A0A662SF60-F1
#
_entry.id   AF-A0A662SF60-F1
#
_cell.length_a   1.000
_cell.length_b   1.000
_cell.length_c   1.000
_cell.angle_alpha   90.00
_cell.angle_beta   90.00
_cell.angle_gamma   90.00
#
_symmetry.space_group_name_H-M   'P 1'
#
loop_
_entity.id
_entity.type
_entity.pdbx_description
1 polymer ?
#
loop_
_entity_poly.entity_id
_entity_poly.type
_entity_poly.pdbx_seq_one_letter_code
_entity_poly.pdbx_strand_id
1 'polypeptide(L)'
;MNRDYHTVDGDAYVTVYDKIFEHTVPVVKQHAYKNKVQSSKSVFNFEPVDTAQIRKYSLYEYPNYEAMGIFDYNPVMGIVDQKVTNQLRWHNAHMGATWKVNMMLLVFHNQPIRAAFLQEQYWKRGNKNEFILCLGHSGGKITWAKVISWTDKKMIMKTVEQKARMMDYDDLVSIVDMMANEVKTGNFTYKKFEEDFEYINVQPTFKAVMIAMIVTLFLTLIICTISIFNNHNIDDEIGYRKYSR
;
A
#
# COMPACT_ATOMS: atom_id res chain seq x y z
N MET A 1 45.02 -35.28 -22.02
CA MET A 1 43.63 -35.08 -22.46
C MET A 1 43.11 -33.88 -21.70
N ASN A 2 43.25 -32.70 -22.31
CA ASN A 2 42.90 -31.41 -21.70
C ASN A 2 41.38 -31.33 -21.58
N ARG A 3 40.87 -31.13 -20.36
CA ARG A 3 39.47 -30.76 -20.15
C ARG A 3 39.44 -29.25 -19.95
N ASP A 4 38.81 -28.56 -20.88
CA ASP A 4 38.48 -27.15 -20.74
C ASP A 4 37.33 -27.00 -19.74
N TYR A 5 37.56 -26.28 -18.65
CA TYR A 5 36.61 -26.05 -17.55
C TYR A 5 35.87 -24.70 -17.66
N HIS A 6 35.76 -24.10 -18.85
CA HIS A 6 35.36 -22.68 -18.98
C HIS A 6 34.01 -22.38 -19.64
N THR A 7 33.10 -23.35 -19.78
CA THR A 7 31.78 -23.12 -20.42
C THR A 7 30.59 -23.81 -19.76
N VAL A 8 30.71 -24.26 -18.52
CA VAL A 8 29.55 -24.67 -17.72
C VAL A 8 29.45 -23.69 -16.55
N ASP A 9 28.88 -22.53 -16.83
CA ASP A 9 28.48 -21.56 -15.81
C ASP A 9 27.40 -22.22 -14.93
N GLY A 10 27.64 -22.23 -13.64
CA GLY A 10 26.90 -23.02 -12.66
C GLY A 10 25.43 -22.62 -12.57
N ASP A 11 24.59 -23.61 -12.84
CA ASP A 11 23.32 -23.90 -12.20
C ASP A 11 22.20 -22.85 -12.30
N ALA A 12 21.84 -22.45 -13.52
CA ALA A 12 20.51 -21.89 -13.76
C ALA A 12 19.43 -22.94 -13.46
N TYR A 13 18.77 -22.85 -12.31
CA TYR A 13 17.57 -23.63 -12.01
C TYR A 13 16.41 -23.10 -12.85
N VAL A 14 16.11 -23.80 -13.95
CA VAL A 14 14.96 -23.51 -14.81
C VAL A 14 13.84 -24.50 -14.46
N THR A 15 12.72 -23.98 -13.97
CA THR A 15 11.49 -24.76 -13.78
C THR A 15 10.42 -24.26 -14.74
N VAL A 16 9.76 -25.18 -15.43
CA VAL A 16 8.62 -24.87 -16.29
C VAL A 16 7.35 -24.95 -15.43
N TYR A 17 6.59 -23.86 -15.40
CA TYR A 17 5.30 -23.87 -14.73
C TYR A 17 4.31 -24.73 -15.52
N ASP A 18 3.70 -25.70 -14.86
CA ASP A 18 2.78 -26.69 -15.42
C ASP A 18 1.38 -26.13 -15.73
N LYS A 19 1.14 -24.85 -15.40
CA LYS A 19 -0.13 -24.13 -15.60
C LYS A 19 -1.28 -24.68 -14.76
N ILE A 20 -0.99 -25.42 -13.70
CA ILE A 20 -1.98 -25.88 -12.72
C ILE A 20 -2.18 -24.78 -11.68
N PHE A 21 -3.43 -24.30 -11.55
CA PHE A 21 -3.78 -23.15 -10.73
C PHE A 21 -3.26 -23.28 -9.28
N GLU A 22 -3.44 -24.46 -8.69
CA GLU A 22 -3.09 -24.80 -7.32
C GLU A 22 -1.57 -24.91 -7.09
N HIS A 23 -0.78 -25.10 -8.15
CA HIS A 23 0.68 -25.17 -8.08
C HIS A 23 1.35 -23.80 -8.17
N THR A 24 0.56 -22.73 -8.23
CA THR A 24 1.09 -21.37 -8.28
C THR A 24 1.67 -20.94 -6.94
N VAL A 25 2.90 -20.43 -6.99
CA VAL A 25 3.55 -19.79 -5.83
C VAL A 25 3.33 -18.28 -5.91
N PRO A 26 2.53 -17.68 -5.02
CA PRO A 26 2.33 -16.24 -5.00
C PRO A 26 3.59 -15.55 -4.48
N VAL A 27 4.02 -14.52 -5.19
CA VAL A 27 5.13 -13.66 -4.81
C VAL A 27 4.64 -12.22 -4.77
N VAL A 28 4.97 -11.50 -3.70
CA VAL A 28 4.60 -10.09 -3.54
C VAL A 28 5.81 -9.21 -3.85
N LYS A 29 5.57 -8.15 -4.63
CA LYS A 29 6.56 -7.11 -4.90
C LYS A 29 6.02 -5.76 -4.46
N GLN A 30 6.79 -5.05 -3.64
CA GLN A 30 6.43 -3.72 -3.17
C GLN A 30 6.90 -2.64 -4.16
N HIS A 31 6.08 -1.61 -4.29
CA HIS A 31 6.38 -0.44 -5.11
C HIS A 31 5.95 0.82 -4.37
N ALA A 32 6.83 1.82 -4.35
CA ALA A 32 6.50 3.14 -3.84
C ALA A 32 5.70 3.95 -4.88
N TYR A 33 4.79 4.80 -4.41
CA TYR A 33 4.08 5.77 -5.24
C TYR A 33 3.70 6.99 -4.41
N LYS A 34 3.40 8.12 -5.08
CA LYS A 34 3.04 9.36 -4.38
C LYS A 34 1.53 9.45 -4.14
N ASN A 35 1.11 9.43 -2.87
CA ASN A 35 -0.29 9.61 -2.49
C ASN A 35 -0.53 11.03 -1.93
N LYS A 36 -0.97 11.96 -2.81
CA LYS A 36 -1.28 13.34 -2.39
C LYS A 36 -2.56 13.46 -1.56
N VAL A 37 -3.50 12.51 -1.69
CA VAL A 37 -4.78 12.54 -0.97
C VAL A 37 -4.56 12.49 0.54
N GLN A 38 -3.71 11.56 1.00
CA GLN A 38 -3.41 11.36 2.42
C GLN A 38 -2.71 12.56 3.09
N SER A 39 -2.07 13.44 2.31
CA SER A 39 -1.35 14.61 2.82
C SER A 39 -2.12 15.92 2.65
N SER A 40 -3.25 15.88 1.96
CA SER A 40 -4.05 17.07 1.66
C SER A 40 -5.13 17.29 2.70
N LYS A 41 -5.46 18.54 3.02
CA LYS A 41 -6.66 18.90 3.81
C LYS A 41 -7.95 18.82 2.98
N SER A 42 -7.96 17.98 1.95
CA SER A 42 -9.10 17.84 1.04
C SER A 42 -10.26 17.10 1.73
N VAL A 43 -11.46 17.21 1.17
CA VAL A 43 -12.66 16.44 1.55
C VAL A 43 -12.40 14.92 1.49
N PHE A 44 -11.38 14.50 0.76
CA PHE A 44 -10.96 13.10 0.66
C PHE A 44 -10.05 12.62 1.80
N ASN A 45 -9.76 13.46 2.80
CA ASN A 45 -8.94 13.05 3.93
C ASN A 45 -9.73 12.14 4.88
N PHE A 46 -9.07 11.11 5.41
CA PHE A 46 -9.67 10.19 6.38
C PHE A 46 -9.45 10.73 7.79
N GLU A 47 -10.48 10.64 8.61
CA GLU A 47 -10.36 10.94 10.04
C GLU A 47 -9.48 9.88 10.71
N PRO A 48 -8.60 10.27 11.65
CA PRO A 48 -7.84 9.31 12.43
C PRO A 48 -8.80 8.46 13.27
N VAL A 49 -8.53 7.17 13.36
CA VAL A 49 -9.33 6.22 14.14
C VAL A 49 -8.67 6.02 15.51
N ASP A 50 -9.45 6.18 16.57
CA ASP A 50 -8.94 6.11 17.94
C ASP A 50 -8.60 4.67 18.34
N THR A 51 -7.62 4.49 19.23
CA THR A 51 -7.27 3.15 19.76
C THR A 51 -8.41 2.46 20.50
N ALA A 52 -9.36 3.23 21.06
CA ALA A 52 -10.58 2.69 21.65
C ALA A 52 -11.53 2.11 20.58
N GLN A 53 -11.62 2.75 19.41
CA GLN A 53 -12.43 2.28 18.30
C GLN A 53 -11.82 1.05 17.64
N ILE A 54 -10.49 1.03 17.44
CA ILE A 54 -9.76 -0.13 16.92
C ILE A 54 -10.09 -1.39 17.73
N ARG A 55 -9.99 -1.30 19.06
CA ARG A 55 -10.32 -2.41 19.97
C ARG A 55 -11.80 -2.76 19.97
N LYS A 56 -12.68 -1.76 20.05
CA LYS A 56 -14.14 -1.97 20.09
C LYS A 56 -14.67 -2.70 18.86
N TYR A 57 -14.18 -2.34 17.67
CA TYR A 57 -14.63 -2.90 16.40
C TYR A 57 -13.74 -4.02 15.88
N SER A 58 -12.71 -4.41 16.64
CA SER A 58 -11.75 -5.46 16.28
C SER A 58 -11.15 -5.22 14.89
N LEU A 59 -10.72 -3.98 14.64
CA LEU A 59 -10.13 -3.59 13.35
C LEU A 59 -8.78 -4.29 13.16
N TYR A 60 -8.51 -4.66 11.91
CA TYR A 60 -7.29 -5.36 11.53
C TYR A 60 -6.14 -4.39 11.32
N GLU A 61 -4.97 -4.76 11.82
CA GLU A 61 -3.72 -4.09 11.48
C GLU A 61 -3.39 -4.31 10.01
N TYR A 62 -2.78 -3.29 9.40
CA TYR A 62 -2.34 -3.41 8.02
C TYR A 62 -1.24 -4.48 7.93
N PRO A 63 -1.28 -5.39 6.95
CA PRO A 63 -0.27 -6.44 6.85
C PRO A 63 1.11 -5.84 6.63
N ASN A 64 2.06 -6.22 7.49
CA ASN A 64 3.44 -5.81 7.36
C ASN A 64 4.18 -6.74 6.39
N TYR A 65 4.08 -6.43 5.10
CA TYR A 65 4.74 -7.20 4.05
C TYR A 65 6.28 -7.11 4.10
N GLU A 66 6.88 -6.15 4.80
CA GLU A 66 8.34 -6.06 4.96
C GLU A 66 8.86 -7.10 5.96
N ALA A 67 8.06 -7.38 7.00
CA ALA A 67 8.38 -8.40 7.99
C ALA A 67 8.02 -9.83 7.53
N MET A 68 7.24 -9.96 6.46
CA MET A 68 6.84 -11.25 5.89
C MET A 68 7.91 -11.76 4.93
N GLY A 69 8.18 -13.07 4.96
CA GLY A 69 8.96 -13.72 3.92
C GLY A 69 8.27 -13.57 2.56
N ILE A 70 9.04 -13.61 1.48
CA ILE A 70 8.55 -13.48 0.09
C ILE A 70 7.45 -14.52 -0.22
N PHE A 71 7.45 -15.65 0.50
CA PHE A 71 6.50 -16.76 0.36
C PHE A 71 5.41 -16.81 1.44
N ASP A 72 5.40 -15.88 2.41
CA ASP A 72 4.49 -15.89 3.57
C ASP A 72 3.30 -14.93 3.40
N TYR A 73 2.93 -14.67 2.16
CA TYR A 73 1.83 -13.76 1.83
C TYR A 73 0.47 -14.30 2.32
N ASN A 74 -0.17 -13.58 3.25
CA ASN A 74 -1.52 -13.89 3.73
C ASN A 74 -2.54 -12.76 3.41
N PRO A 75 -3.45 -12.97 2.44
CA PRO A 75 -4.51 -12.01 2.09
C PRO A 75 -5.78 -12.11 2.95
N VAL A 76 -5.88 -13.08 3.87
CA VAL A 76 -7.10 -13.36 4.63
C VAL A 76 -6.91 -13.00 6.11
N MET A 77 -7.86 -12.25 6.67
CA MET A 77 -7.85 -11.79 8.05
C MET A 77 -9.17 -12.11 8.75
N GLY A 78 -9.10 -12.42 10.04
CA GLY A 78 -10.26 -12.72 10.88
C GLY A 78 -10.67 -14.18 10.93
N ILE A 79 -10.05 -15.05 10.13
CA ILE A 79 -10.24 -16.49 10.16
C ILE A 79 -8.91 -17.20 9.93
N VAL A 80 -8.82 -18.46 10.37
CA VAL A 80 -7.68 -19.34 10.10
C VAL A 80 -8.19 -20.49 9.22
N ASP A 81 -8.27 -20.25 7.91
CA ASP A 81 -8.65 -21.24 6.91
C ASP A 81 -7.62 -21.26 5.78
N GLN A 82 -6.84 -22.34 5.71
CA GLN A 82 -5.78 -22.48 4.72
C GLN A 82 -6.31 -22.66 3.30
N LYS A 83 -7.50 -23.27 3.12
CA LYS A 83 -8.09 -23.47 1.79
C LYS A 83 -8.50 -22.13 1.20
N VAL A 84 -9.21 -21.31 1.97
CA VAL A 84 -9.62 -19.96 1.57
C VAL A 84 -8.39 -19.09 1.31
N THR A 85 -7.40 -19.16 2.19
CA THR A 85 -6.14 -18.42 2.07
C THR A 85 -5.39 -18.80 0.78
N ASN A 86 -5.23 -20.10 0.52
CA ASN A 86 -4.57 -20.58 -0.69
C ASN A 86 -5.35 -20.20 -1.96
N GLN A 87 -6.68 -20.33 -1.95
CA GLN A 87 -7.52 -19.95 -3.09
C GLN A 87 -7.29 -18.48 -3.46
N LEU A 88 -7.34 -17.58 -2.47
CA LEU A 88 -7.17 -16.16 -2.70
C LEU A 88 -5.73 -15.82 -3.13
N ARG A 89 -4.74 -16.53 -2.57
CA ARG A 89 -3.33 -16.44 -2.96
C ARG A 89 -3.12 -16.83 -4.42
N TRP A 90 -3.70 -17.93 -4.87
CA TRP A 90 -3.59 -18.39 -6.26
C TRP A 90 -4.24 -17.40 -7.23
N HIS A 91 -5.43 -16.88 -6.91
CA HIS A 91 -6.05 -15.83 -7.71
C HIS A 91 -5.19 -14.56 -7.79
N ASN A 92 -4.67 -14.10 -6.65
CA ASN A 92 -3.78 -12.94 -6.62
C ASN A 92 -2.52 -13.13 -7.48
N ALA A 93 -1.92 -14.32 -7.47
CA ALA A 93 -0.76 -14.62 -8.29
C ALA A 93 -1.08 -14.59 -9.80
N HIS A 94 -2.20 -15.19 -10.21
CA HIS A 94 -2.62 -15.19 -11.62
C HIS A 94 -3.06 -13.81 -12.10
N MET A 95 -3.75 -13.06 -11.24
CA MET A 95 -4.33 -11.78 -11.61
C MET A 95 -3.36 -10.60 -11.42
N GLY A 96 -2.35 -10.75 -10.57
CA GLY A 96 -1.36 -9.72 -10.29
C GLY A 96 -0.53 -9.34 -11.52
N ALA A 97 -0.21 -10.30 -12.40
CA ALA A 97 0.54 -10.01 -13.62
C ALA A 97 -0.25 -9.13 -14.61
N THR A 98 -1.53 -9.43 -14.81
CA THR A 98 -2.36 -8.79 -15.84
C THR A 98 -3.08 -7.53 -15.32
N TRP A 99 -3.74 -7.63 -14.17
CA TRP A 99 -4.56 -6.53 -13.62
C TRP A 99 -3.85 -5.75 -12.51
N LYS A 100 -2.68 -6.22 -12.04
CA LYS A 100 -1.93 -5.65 -10.92
C LYS A 100 -2.76 -5.54 -9.64
N VAL A 101 -3.84 -6.29 -9.52
CA VAL A 101 -4.75 -6.25 -8.38
C VAL A 101 -4.19 -7.03 -7.20
N ASN A 102 -4.44 -6.53 -6.00
CA ASN A 102 -4.20 -7.25 -4.77
C ASN A 102 -5.52 -7.43 -3.99
N MET A 103 -6.07 -8.62 -4.01
CA MET A 103 -7.34 -8.93 -3.36
C MET A 103 -7.13 -9.40 -1.92
N MET A 104 -7.98 -8.94 -1.00
CA MET A 104 -7.93 -9.30 0.42
C MET A 104 -9.33 -9.64 0.94
N LEU A 105 -9.40 -10.52 1.94
CA LEU A 105 -10.64 -10.89 2.61
C LEU A 105 -10.52 -10.62 4.11
N LEU A 106 -11.42 -9.80 4.64
CA LEU A 106 -11.49 -9.45 6.06
C LEU A 106 -12.83 -9.92 6.62
N VAL A 107 -12.79 -10.79 7.63
CA VAL A 107 -13.99 -11.36 8.25
C VAL A 107 -14.18 -10.79 9.64
N PHE A 108 -15.30 -10.14 9.92
CA PHE A 108 -15.61 -9.52 11.21
C PHE A 108 -16.70 -10.31 11.96
N HIS A 109 -16.34 -10.81 13.15
CA HIS A 109 -17.22 -11.64 13.99
C HIS A 109 -18.13 -10.76 14.83
N ASN A 110 -19.46 -10.90 14.67
CA ASN A 110 -20.47 -10.18 15.46
C ASN A 110 -20.31 -8.65 15.48
N GLN A 111 -19.72 -8.07 14.43
CA GLN A 111 -19.55 -6.63 14.30
C GLN A 111 -20.60 -6.03 13.36
N PRO A 112 -21.02 -4.77 13.56
CA PRO A 112 -21.86 -4.06 12.61
C PRO A 112 -21.05 -3.56 11.41
N ILE A 113 -21.73 -3.22 10.32
CA ILE A 113 -21.10 -2.67 9.08
C ILE A 113 -20.22 -1.44 9.34
N ARG A 114 -20.46 -0.72 10.43
CA ARG A 114 -19.60 0.38 10.90
C ARG A 114 -18.13 -0.04 11.05
N ALA A 115 -17.84 -1.29 11.41
CA ALA A 115 -16.48 -1.81 11.48
C ALA A 115 -15.76 -1.68 10.13
N ALA A 116 -16.40 -2.00 9.00
CA ALA A 116 -15.78 -1.88 7.69
C ALA A 116 -15.57 -0.41 7.24
N PHE A 117 -16.41 0.52 7.68
CA PHE A 117 -16.16 1.96 7.44
C PHE A 117 -14.97 2.47 8.27
N LEU A 118 -14.87 2.04 9.53
CA LEU A 118 -13.73 2.36 10.37
C LEU A 118 -12.45 1.68 9.87
N GLN A 119 -12.54 0.46 9.33
CA GLN A 119 -11.41 -0.21 8.68
C GLN A 119 -10.93 0.56 7.45
N GLU A 120 -11.86 1.04 6.61
CA GLU A 120 -11.55 1.91 5.48
C GLU A 120 -10.85 3.19 5.93
N GLN A 121 -11.30 3.82 7.02
CA GLN A 121 -10.62 4.99 7.58
C GLN A 121 -9.24 4.66 8.14
N TYR A 122 -9.14 3.57 8.91
CA TYR A 122 -7.91 3.14 9.57
C TYR A 122 -6.80 2.84 8.56
N TRP A 123 -7.14 2.15 7.48
CA TRP A 123 -6.22 1.85 6.39
C TRP A 123 -6.15 2.95 5.34
N LYS A 124 -6.88 4.07 5.51
CA LYS A 124 -6.98 5.15 4.53
C LYS A 124 -7.32 4.64 3.12
N ARG A 125 -8.29 3.70 3.07
CA ARG A 125 -8.79 2.96 1.91
C ARG A 125 -7.78 1.99 1.26
N GLY A 126 -6.66 1.71 1.93
CA GLY A 126 -5.64 0.77 1.48
C GLY A 126 -4.78 1.31 0.33
N ASN A 127 -4.02 0.42 -0.30
CA ASN A 127 -3.15 0.73 -1.43
C ASN A 127 -3.93 0.88 -2.74
N LYS A 128 -3.32 1.58 -3.71
CA LYS A 128 -3.96 1.97 -4.98
C LYS A 128 -4.53 0.82 -5.81
N ASN A 129 -3.98 -0.38 -5.64
CA ASN A 129 -4.31 -1.59 -6.39
C ASN A 129 -5.05 -2.64 -5.56
N GLU A 130 -5.52 -2.28 -4.36
CA GLU A 130 -6.21 -3.22 -3.48
C GLU A 130 -7.70 -3.32 -3.78
N PHE A 131 -8.22 -4.54 -3.65
CA PHE A 131 -9.63 -4.86 -3.70
C PHE A 131 -9.98 -5.71 -2.48
N ILE A 132 -10.47 -5.05 -1.43
CA ILE A 132 -10.59 -5.65 -0.10
C ILE A 132 -12.07 -5.93 0.16
N LEU A 133 -12.44 -7.20 0.29
CA LEU A 133 -13.79 -7.60 0.68
C LEU A 133 -13.87 -7.75 2.20
N CYS A 134 -14.68 -6.92 2.84
CA CYS A 134 -15.02 -7.03 4.25
C CYS A 134 -16.36 -7.75 4.39
N LEU A 135 -16.41 -8.83 5.17
CA LEU A 135 -17.61 -9.58 5.51
C LEU A 135 -17.87 -9.47 7.01
N GLY A 136 -19.09 -9.14 7.39
CA GLY A 136 -19.54 -9.31 8.77
C GLY A 136 -20.44 -10.51 8.88
N HIS A 137 -20.19 -11.38 9.86
CA HIS A 137 -21.06 -12.53 10.11
C HIS A 137 -21.47 -12.63 11.57
N SER A 138 -22.63 -13.25 11.78
CA SER A 138 -23.16 -13.56 13.10
C SER A 138 -24.04 -14.80 12.99
N GLY A 139 -23.88 -15.75 13.91
CA GLY A 139 -24.66 -16.99 13.93
C GLY A 139 -24.55 -17.81 12.62
N GLY A 140 -23.36 -17.88 12.02
CA GLY A 140 -23.11 -18.64 10.79
C GLY A 140 -23.68 -18.00 9.51
N LYS A 141 -24.11 -16.73 9.54
CA LYS A 141 -24.65 -16.04 8.36
C LYS A 141 -23.94 -14.73 8.10
N ILE A 142 -23.76 -14.40 6.83
CA ILE A 142 -23.25 -13.09 6.38
C ILE A 142 -24.35 -12.05 6.60
N THR A 143 -24.09 -11.11 7.51
CA THR A 143 -25.02 -10.03 7.86
C THR A 143 -24.85 -8.81 6.96
N TRP A 144 -23.60 -8.51 6.57
CA TRP A 144 -23.24 -7.44 5.66
C TRP A 144 -21.95 -7.76 4.92
N ALA A 145 -21.77 -7.12 3.77
CA ALA A 145 -20.54 -7.13 2.98
C ALA A 145 -20.23 -5.71 2.50
N LYS A 146 -18.95 -5.34 2.47
CA LYS A 146 -18.47 -4.04 2.01
C LYS A 146 -17.13 -4.21 1.30
N VAL A 147 -16.99 -3.60 0.12
CA VAL A 147 -15.71 -3.56 -0.60
C VAL A 147 -15.01 -2.23 -0.34
N ILE A 148 -13.70 -2.31 -0.05
CA ILE A 148 -12.81 -1.17 0.06
C ILE A 148 -11.83 -1.24 -1.13
N SER A 149 -11.85 -0.22 -1.97
CA SER A 149 -10.94 -0.12 -3.12
C SER A 149 -10.88 1.31 -3.64
N TRP A 150 -9.74 1.66 -4.25
CA TRP A 150 -9.56 2.91 -4.98
C TRP A 150 -10.08 2.86 -6.42
N THR A 151 -10.55 1.72 -6.91
CA THR A 151 -11.06 1.62 -8.28
C THR A 151 -12.23 2.58 -8.55
N ASP A 152 -12.25 3.17 -9.75
CA ASP A 152 -13.37 3.98 -10.23
C ASP A 152 -14.55 3.13 -10.73
N LYS A 153 -14.34 1.82 -10.92
CA LYS A 153 -15.36 0.87 -11.35
C LYS A 153 -16.29 0.48 -10.21
N LYS A 154 -17.13 1.42 -9.75
CA LYS A 154 -18.03 1.25 -8.59
C LYS A 154 -19.04 0.11 -8.73
N MET A 155 -19.41 -0.24 -9.97
CA MET A 155 -20.31 -1.36 -10.23
C MET A 155 -19.74 -2.69 -9.73
N ILE A 156 -18.45 -2.96 -9.96
CA ILE A 156 -17.79 -4.20 -9.49
C ILE A 156 -17.89 -4.32 -7.98
N MET A 157 -17.59 -3.22 -7.27
CA MET A 157 -17.69 -3.17 -5.80
C MET A 157 -19.10 -3.53 -5.34
N LYS A 158 -20.13 -2.91 -5.95
CA LYS A 158 -21.53 -3.14 -5.58
C LYS A 158 -21.99 -4.56 -5.90
N THR A 159 -21.59 -5.11 -7.04
CA THR A 159 -21.93 -6.48 -7.43
C THR A 159 -21.32 -7.49 -6.47
N VAL A 160 -20.03 -7.34 -6.13
CA VAL A 160 -19.37 -8.24 -5.15
C VAL A 160 -20.02 -8.13 -3.78
N GLU A 161 -20.32 -6.92 -3.29
CA GLU A 161 -21.03 -6.72 -2.01
C GLU A 161 -22.39 -7.44 -1.99
N GLN A 162 -23.18 -7.30 -3.06
CA GLN A 162 -24.50 -7.92 -3.16
C GLN A 162 -24.40 -9.44 -3.23
N LYS A 163 -23.54 -9.96 -4.11
CA LYS A 163 -23.35 -11.41 -4.28
C LYS A 163 -22.83 -12.06 -3.01
N ALA A 164 -21.78 -11.52 -2.40
CA ALA A 164 -21.21 -12.07 -1.17
C ALA A 164 -22.24 -12.13 -0.03
N ARG A 165 -23.14 -11.14 0.09
CA ARG A 165 -24.19 -11.14 1.10
C ARG A 165 -25.25 -12.24 0.91
N MET A 166 -25.44 -12.71 -0.33
CA MET A 166 -26.41 -13.77 -0.64
C MET A 166 -25.80 -15.18 -0.53
N MET A 167 -24.48 -15.28 -0.37
CA MET A 167 -23.78 -16.56 -0.27
C MET A 167 -23.76 -17.08 1.16
N ASP A 168 -23.47 -18.37 1.29
CA ASP A 168 -23.30 -19.00 2.58
C ASP A 168 -21.93 -18.62 3.18
N TYR A 169 -21.92 -18.36 4.50
CA TYR A 169 -20.67 -18.08 5.21
C TYR A 169 -19.76 -19.30 5.24
N ASP A 170 -20.32 -20.51 5.26
CA ASP A 170 -19.53 -21.74 5.34
C ASP A 170 -18.79 -22.05 4.02
N ASP A 171 -19.12 -21.36 2.92
CA ASP A 171 -18.49 -21.52 1.60
C ASP A 171 -17.69 -20.28 1.17
N LEU A 172 -16.72 -19.90 2.01
CA LEU A 172 -15.83 -18.77 1.73
C LEU A 172 -14.95 -18.97 0.49
N VAL A 173 -14.67 -20.21 0.10
CA VAL A 173 -13.90 -20.52 -1.12
C VAL A 173 -14.66 -20.04 -2.35
N SER A 174 -15.96 -20.36 -2.45
CA SER A 174 -16.79 -19.85 -3.53
C SER A 174 -16.93 -18.33 -3.51
N ILE A 175 -16.92 -17.69 -2.33
CA ILE A 175 -16.93 -16.22 -2.24
C ILE A 175 -15.65 -15.63 -2.84
N VAL A 176 -14.50 -16.23 -2.55
CA VAL A 176 -13.21 -15.83 -3.13
C VAL A 176 -13.22 -15.99 -4.66
N ASP A 177 -13.72 -17.12 -5.17
CA ASP A 177 -13.83 -17.36 -6.60
C ASP A 177 -14.78 -16.38 -7.30
N MET A 178 -15.93 -16.11 -6.67
CA MET A 178 -16.88 -15.11 -7.14
C MET A 178 -16.23 -13.73 -7.20
N MET A 179 -15.55 -13.30 -6.13
CA MET A 179 -14.84 -12.02 -6.10
C MET A 179 -13.80 -11.92 -7.22
N ALA A 180 -12.97 -12.94 -7.40
CA ALA A 180 -11.96 -12.98 -8.44
C ALA A 180 -12.58 -12.89 -9.85
N ASN A 181 -13.68 -13.62 -10.07
CA ASN A 181 -14.41 -13.59 -11.34
C ASN A 181 -15.00 -12.20 -11.63
N GLU A 182 -15.61 -11.53 -10.65
CA GLU A 182 -16.15 -10.18 -10.83
C GLU A 182 -15.06 -9.13 -11.07
N VAL A 183 -13.91 -9.24 -10.39
CA VAL A 183 -12.75 -8.37 -10.64
C VAL A 183 -12.24 -8.54 -12.07
N LYS A 184 -12.21 -9.79 -12.57
CA LYS A 184 -11.80 -10.12 -13.93
C LYS A 184 -12.80 -9.62 -14.98
N THR A 185 -14.07 -10.02 -14.88
CA THR A 185 -15.12 -9.68 -15.85
C THR A 185 -15.46 -8.20 -15.85
N GLY A 186 -15.38 -7.57 -14.68
CA GLY A 186 -15.58 -6.13 -14.50
C GLY A 186 -14.44 -5.27 -15.05
N ASN A 187 -13.34 -5.88 -15.52
CA ASN A 187 -12.13 -5.19 -15.97
C ASN A 187 -11.61 -4.22 -14.91
N PHE A 188 -11.24 -4.74 -13.74
CA PHE A 188 -10.67 -3.94 -12.66
C PHE A 188 -9.50 -3.08 -13.15
N THR A 189 -9.52 -1.82 -12.73
CA THR A 189 -8.42 -0.87 -12.92
C THR A 189 -8.05 -0.28 -11.57
N TYR A 190 -6.77 -0.37 -11.21
CA TYR A 190 -6.21 0.32 -10.06
C TYR A 190 -6.18 1.83 -10.31
N LYS A 191 -6.17 2.61 -9.24
CA LYS A 191 -6.18 4.08 -9.33
C LYS A 191 -4.79 4.61 -9.68
N LYS A 192 -4.70 5.54 -10.61
CA LYS A 192 -3.43 6.14 -11.02
C LYS A 192 -3.21 7.43 -10.27
N PHE A 193 -2.62 7.34 -9.08
CA PHE A 193 -2.50 8.49 -8.18
C PHE A 193 -1.72 9.69 -8.75
N GLU A 194 -0.72 9.45 -9.59
CA GLU A 194 0.08 10.52 -10.20
C GLU A 194 -0.75 11.36 -11.18
N GLU A 195 -1.58 10.71 -12.01
CA GLU A 195 -2.45 11.34 -13.00
C GLU A 195 -3.72 11.91 -12.34
N ASP A 196 -4.42 11.09 -11.55
CA ASP A 196 -5.76 11.39 -11.02
C ASP A 196 -5.78 12.44 -9.91
N PHE A 197 -4.64 12.69 -9.25
CA PHE A 197 -4.56 13.64 -8.14
C PHE A 197 -3.49 14.71 -8.37
N GLU A 198 -3.09 14.94 -9.62
CA GLU A 198 -2.11 15.95 -9.94
C GLU A 198 -2.55 17.34 -9.43
N TYR A 199 -3.84 17.65 -9.56
CA TYR A 199 -4.48 18.89 -9.12
C TYR A 199 -4.45 19.14 -7.60
N ILE A 200 -4.15 18.12 -6.79
CA ILE A 200 -4.07 18.29 -5.34
C ILE A 200 -2.74 18.98 -4.98
N ASN A 201 -2.84 20.24 -4.58
CA ASN A 201 -1.73 20.98 -4.00
C ASN A 201 -1.59 20.64 -2.51
N VAL A 202 -0.48 19.98 -2.15
CA VAL A 202 -0.14 19.70 -0.76
C VAL A 202 0.55 20.94 -0.19
N GLN A 203 -0.17 21.71 0.61
CA GLN A 203 0.43 22.83 1.31
C GLN A 203 1.36 22.32 2.43
N PRO A 204 2.54 22.91 2.62
CA PRO A 204 3.43 22.54 3.71
C PRO A 204 2.75 22.79 5.06
N THR A 205 3.03 21.94 6.04
CA THR A 205 2.55 22.16 7.40
C THR A 205 3.19 23.41 8.01
N PHE A 206 2.48 24.08 8.92
CA PHE A 206 3.02 25.27 9.61
C PHE A 206 4.37 25.00 10.26
N LYS A 207 4.54 23.81 10.86
CA LYS A 207 5.81 23.35 11.43
C LYS A 207 6.94 23.29 10.39
N ALA A 208 6.66 22.73 9.21
CA ALA A 208 7.65 22.65 8.14
C ALA A 208 8.07 24.05 7.65
N VAL A 209 7.11 24.97 7.53
CA VAL A 209 7.38 26.38 7.18
C VAL A 209 8.28 27.05 8.24
N MET A 210 7.97 26.87 9.52
CA MET A 210 8.78 27.42 10.62
C MET A 210 10.20 26.86 10.64
N ILE A 211 10.35 25.54 10.46
CA ILE A 211 11.68 24.91 10.37
C ILE A 211 12.45 25.48 9.18
N ALA A 212 11.82 25.59 8.00
CA ALA A 212 12.47 26.15 6.82
C ALA A 212 12.93 27.60 7.05
N MET A 213 12.12 28.43 7.71
CA MET A 213 12.50 29.80 8.07
C MET A 213 13.70 29.82 9.03
N ILE A 214 13.70 28.98 10.06
CA ILE A 214 14.80 28.88 11.03
C ILE A 214 16.10 28.43 10.33
N VAL A 215 16.03 27.38 9.50
CA VAL A 215 17.18 26.87 8.74
C VAL A 215 17.71 27.94 7.80
N THR A 216 16.83 28.66 7.09
CA THR A 216 17.22 29.74 6.17
C THR A 216 17.89 30.88 6.94
N LEU A 217 17.38 31.25 8.12
CA LEU A 217 17.98 32.28 8.98
C LEU A 217 19.40 31.88 9.41
N PHE A 218 19.59 30.65 9.90
CA PHE A 218 20.91 30.17 10.31
C PHE A 218 21.90 30.12 9.15
N LEU A 219 21.48 29.61 7.98
CA LEU A 219 22.29 29.62 6.76
C LEU A 219 22.70 31.04 6.38
N THR A 220 21.77 31.99 6.44
CA THR A 220 22.05 33.40 6.15
C THR A 220 23.07 33.98 7.12
N LEU A 221 22.93 33.72 8.42
CA LEU A 221 23.89 34.17 9.43
C LEU A 221 25.28 33.57 9.20
N ILE A 222 25.37 32.26 8.93
CA ILE A 222 26.64 31.58 8.62
C ILE A 222 27.31 32.20 7.40
N ILE A 223 26.57 32.43 6.32
CA ILE A 223 27.10 33.02 5.08
C ILE A 223 27.57 34.46 5.34
N CYS A 224 26.83 35.25 6.11
CA CYS A 224 27.24 36.60 6.50
C CYS A 224 28.53 36.58 7.33
N THR A 225 28.63 35.68 8.32
CA THR A 225 29.84 35.54 9.15
C THR A 225 31.05 35.13 8.31
N ILE A 226 30.90 34.13 7.43
CA ILE A 226 31.98 33.71 6.52
C ILE A 226 32.39 34.86 5.60
N SER A 227 31.44 35.60 5.04
CA SER A 227 31.72 36.75 4.16
C SER A 227 32.54 37.82 4.86
N ILE A 228 32.24 38.13 6.13
CA ILE A 228 32.99 39.10 6.93
C ILE A 228 34.42 38.59 7.20
N PHE A 229 34.58 37.35 7.67
CA PHE A 229 35.91 36.79 7.95
C PHE A 229 36.76 36.65 6.68
N ASN A 230 36.17 36.30 5.55
CA ASN A 230 36.88 36.21 4.28
C ASN A 230 37.28 37.59 3.74
N ASN A 231 36.46 38.62 3.90
CA ASN A 231 36.85 39.99 3.52
C ASN A 231 37.98 40.52 4.39
N HIS A 232 37.99 40.20 5.69
CA HIS A 232 39.06 40.66 6.59
C HIS A 232 40.43 40.10 6.20
N ASN A 233 40.49 38.84 5.74
CA ASN A 233 41.72 38.24 5.24
C ASN A 233 42.28 38.91 3.97
N ILE A 234 41.44 39.54 3.14
CA ILE A 234 41.87 40.23 1.91
C ILE A 234 42.51 41.58 2.24
N ASP A 235 41.93 42.34 3.18
CA ASP A 235 42.48 43.63 3.59
C ASP A 235 43.82 43.49 4.34
N ASP A 236 43.98 42.41 5.11
CA ASP A 236 45.26 42.09 5.75
C ASP A 236 46.35 41.77 4.72
N GLU A 237 46.07 41.00 3.66
CA GLU A 237 47.04 40.75 2.58
C GLU A 237 47.43 42.02 1.78
N ILE A 238 46.50 42.95 1.57
CA ILE A 238 46.77 44.22 0.87
C ILE A 238 47.59 45.17 1.77
N GLY A 239 47.36 45.15 3.08
CA GLY A 239 48.15 45.87 4.07
C GLY A 239 49.62 45.48 4.07
N TYR A 240 49.94 44.17 4.07
CA TYR A 240 51.33 43.69 4.06
C TYR A 240 52.09 44.05 2.77
N ARG A 241 51.42 44.11 1.61
CA ARG A 241 52.06 44.53 0.35
C ARG A 241 52.42 46.01 0.28
N LYS A 242 51.83 46.87 1.11
CA LYS A 242 52.10 48.33 1.09
C LYS A 242 53.32 48.76 1.91
N TYR A 243 53.83 47.89 2.79
CA TYR A 243 54.96 48.20 3.68
C TYR A 243 56.29 47.51 3.31
N SER A 244 56.34 46.76 2.20
CA SER A 244 57.53 46.01 1.76
C SER A 244 58.24 46.60 0.53
N ARG A 245 58.29 47.93 0.39
CA ARG A 245 59.07 48.61 -0.64
C ARG A 245 59.89 49.75 -0.07
#